data_AF-A0A7X4J179-F1
#
_entry.id   AF-A0A7X4J179-F1
#
_cell.length_a   1.000
_cell.length_b   1.000
_cell.length_c   1.000
_cell.angle_alpha   90.00
_cell.angle_beta   90.00
_cell.angle_gamma   90.00
#
_symmetry.space_group_name_H-M   'P 1'
#
loop_
_entity.id
_entity.type
_entity.pdbx_description
1 polymer ?
#
loop_
_entity_poly.entity_id
_entity_poly.type
_entity_poly.pdbx_seq_one_letter_code
_entity_poly.pdbx_strand_id
1 'polypeptide(L)' 'MRLYVEPMDAVLVEFDIDGRVRFDGEDWSTPSLQETRAILYAAEGERAALEELTDALEGAITASDSPRRAPESRD' A
#
# COMPACT_ATOMS: atom_id res chain seq x y z
N MET A 1 3.07 3.26 10.60
CA MET A 1 2.28 3.12 9.35
C MET A 1 0.81 3.26 9.68
N ARG A 2 -0.11 3.12 8.72
CA ARG A 2 -1.53 2.93 9.01
C ARG A 2 -2.05 1.89 8.01
N LEU A 3 -2.33 0.70 8.48
CA LEU A 3 -2.91 -0.38 7.66
C LEU A 3 -4.28 -0.73 8.21
N TYR A 4 -5.32 -0.57 7.41
CA TYR A 4 -6.66 -1.01 7.79
C TYR A 4 -6.77 -2.53 7.58
N VAL A 5 -7.15 -3.24 8.64
CA VAL A 5 -7.31 -4.70 8.66
C VAL A 5 -8.80 -5.01 8.66
N GLU A 6 -9.37 -5.12 7.46
CA GLU A 6 -10.83 -5.28 7.25
C GLU A 6 -11.46 -6.41 8.10
N PRO A 7 -10.89 -7.63 8.21
CA PRO A 7 -11.53 -8.70 8.99
C PRO A 7 -11.61 -8.41 10.49
N MET A 8 -10.84 -7.44 10.99
CA MET A 8 -10.78 -7.04 12.40
C MET A 8 -11.44 -5.69 12.66
N ASP A 9 -11.82 -4.95 11.61
CA ASP A 9 -12.27 -3.55 11.69
C ASP A 9 -11.31 -2.68 12.54
N ALA A 10 -10.00 -2.84 12.30
CA ALA A 10 -8.95 -2.22 13.10
C ALA A 10 -7.86 -1.59 12.23
N VAL A 11 -7.18 -0.56 12.74
CA VAL A 11 -6.07 0.11 12.05
C VAL A 11 -4.75 -0.21 12.76
N LEU A 12 -3.91 -1.03 12.13
CA LEU A 12 -2.55 -1.31 12.60
C LEU A 12 -1.68 -0.07 12.41
N VAL A 13 -1.11 0.45 13.50
CA VAL A 13 -0.29 1.67 13.47
C VAL A 13 1.20 1.40 13.64
N GLU A 14 1.56 0.40 14.44
CA GLU A 14 2.96 0.04 14.73
C GLU A 14 3.13 -1.48 14.88
N PHE A 15 4.33 -1.97 14.57
CA PHE A 15 4.79 -3.33 14.86
C PHE A 15 6.25 -3.30 15.32
N ASP A 16 6.68 -4.34 16.03
CA ASP A 16 8.09 -4.54 16.39
C ASP A 16 8.67 -5.86 15.83
N ILE A 17 9.96 -6.08 16.05
CA ILE A 17 10.67 -7.26 15.57
C ILE A 17 10.28 -8.55 16.30
N ASP A 18 9.65 -8.43 17.47
CA ASP A 18 9.16 -9.56 18.26
C ASP A 18 7.74 -9.99 17.80
N GLY A 19 7.20 -9.34 16.76
CA GLY A 19 5.89 -9.62 16.20
C GLY A 19 4.73 -9.07 17.03
N ARG A 20 5.00 -8.15 17.97
CA ARG A 20 3.92 -7.41 18.64
C ARG A 20 3.42 -6.32 17.73
N VAL A 21 2.14 -6.00 17.91
CA VAL A 21 1.43 -5.01 17.12
C VAL A 21 0.73 -4.02 18.03
N ARG A 22 0.48 -2.83 17.50
CA ARG A 22 -0.34 -1.81 18.14
C ARG A 22 -1.40 -1.33 17.16
N PHE A 23 -2.66 -1.45 17.55
CA PHE A 23 -3.79 -0.87 16.83
C PHE A 23 -4.08 0.56 17.30
N ASP A 24 -4.77 1.33 16.47
CA ASP A 24 -5.15 2.71 16.79
C ASP A 24 -6.05 2.76 18.03
N GLY A 25 -5.61 3.47 19.08
CA GLY A 25 -6.31 3.53 20.37
C GLY A 25 -6.09 2.33 21.30
N GLU A 26 -5.24 1.36 20.94
CA GLU A 26 -4.96 0.16 21.75
C GLU A 26 -3.51 0.12 22.25
N ASP A 27 -3.29 -0.70 23.30
CA ASP A 27 -1.96 -1.05 23.80
C ASP A 27 -1.30 -2.14 22.93
N TRP A 28 0.02 -2.30 23.11
CA TRP A 28 0.78 -3.35 22.45
C TRP A 28 0.28 -4.76 22.82
N SER A 29 0.11 -5.61 21.81
CA SER A 29 -0.34 -6.99 21.99
C SER A 29 0.41 -7.95 21.05
N THR A 30 0.44 -9.23 21.42
CA THR A 30 0.85 -10.30 20.48
C THR A 30 -0.41 -10.79 19.77
N PRO A 31 -0.50 -10.67 18.44
CA PRO A 31 -1.69 -11.10 17.72
C PRO A 31 -1.79 -12.63 17.76
N SER A 32 -3.02 -13.13 17.86
CA SER A 32 -3.35 -14.54 17.67
C SER A 32 -3.05 -14.99 16.23
N LEU A 33 -3.10 -16.30 15.98
CA LEU A 33 -2.92 -16.83 14.62
C LEU A 33 -3.94 -16.29 13.62
N GLN A 34 -5.18 -16.08 14.04
CA GLN A 34 -6.24 -15.55 13.17
C GLN A 34 -5.99 -14.07 12.86
N GLU A 35 -5.66 -13.26 13.87
CA GLU A 35 -5.33 -11.85 13.69
C GLU A 35 -4.08 -11.70 12.83
N THR A 36 -3.07 -12.54 13.03
CA THR A 36 -1.85 -12.57 12.20
C THR A 36 -2.20 -12.80 10.73
N ARG A 37 -3.08 -13.76 10.44
CA ARG A 37 -3.53 -14.03 9.06
C ARG A 37 -4.31 -12.85 8.47
N ALA A 38 -5.16 -12.19 9.26
CA ALA A 38 -5.91 -11.01 8.83
C ALA A 38 -4.96 -9.84 8.51
N ILE A 39 -3.96 -9.59 9.37
CA ILE A 39 -2.94 -8.57 9.16
C ILE A 39 -2.14 -8.85 7.88
N LEU A 40 -1.69 -10.10 7.68
CA LEU A 40 -0.95 -10.49 6.47
C LEU A 40 -1.78 -10.29 5.20
N TYR A 41 -3.05 -10.70 5.22
CA TYR A 41 -3.96 -10.51 4.09
C TYR A 41 -4.13 -9.01 3.75
N ALA A 42 -4.36 -8.17 4.76
CA ALA A 42 -4.47 -6.73 4.56
C ALA A 42 -3.16 -6.12 4.02
N ALA A 43 -2.01 -6.54 4.55
CA ALA A 43 -0.71 -6.05 4.13
C ALA A 43 -0.38 -6.44 2.67
N GLU A 44 -0.73 -7.66 2.24
CA GLU A 44 -0.58 -8.10 0.85
C GLU A 44 -1.45 -7.27 -0.11
N GLY A 45 -2.69 -6.97 0.28
CA GLY A 45 -3.58 -6.11 -0.48
C GLY A 45 -3.05 -4.68 -0.62
N GLU A 46 -2.62 -4.07 0.49
CA GLU A 46 -2.03 -2.73 0.49
C GLU A 46 -0.75 -2.67 -0.35
N ARG A 47 0.10 -3.71 -0.26
CA ARG A 47 1.31 -3.82 -1.09
C ARG A 47 0.96 -3.82 -2.58
N ALA A 48 -0.02 -4.61 -3.00
CA ALA A 48 -0.45 -4.64 -4.40
C ALA A 48 -1.01 -3.29 -4.87
N ALA A 49 -1.79 -2.59 -4.04
CA ALA A 49 -2.30 -1.27 -4.35
C ALA A 49 -1.19 -0.21 -4.47
N LEU A 50 -0.17 -0.28 -3.61
CA LEU A 50 1.00 0.60 -3.67
C LEU A 50 1.88 0.31 -4.90
N GLU A 51 2.01 -0.95 -5.30
CA GLU A 51 2.67 -1.36 -6.55
C GLU A 51 1.92 -0.75 -7.75
N GLU A 52 0.59 -0.93 -7.83
CA GLU A 52 -0.23 -0.34 -8.91
C GLU A 52 -0.13 1.20 -8.97
N LEU A 53 -0.16 1.86 -7.81
CA LEU A 53 -0.01 3.31 -7.72
C LEU A 53 1.36 3.76 -8.25
N THR A 54 2.43 3.06 -7.86
CA THR A 54 3.79 3.40 -8.27
C THR A 54 3.94 3.27 -9.79
N ASP A 55 3.46 2.16 -10.36
CA ASP A 55 3.46 1.92 -11.81
C ASP A 55 2.71 3.03 -12.57
N ALA A 56 1.54 3.44 -12.06
CA ALA A 56 0.75 4.50 -12.68
C ALA A 56 1.48 5.86 -12.65
N LEU A 57 2.16 6.19 -11.56
CA LEU A 57 2.89 7.44 -11.41
C LEU A 57 4.16 7.46 -12.28
N GLU A 58 4.90 6.35 -12.38
CA GLU A 58 6.05 6.21 -13.26
C GLU A 58 5.66 6.33 -14.74
N GLY A 59 4.54 5.71 -15.13
CA GLY A 59 3.97 5.83 -16.46
C GLY A 59 3.58 7.28 -16.79
N ALA A 60 2.98 8.00 -15.84
CA ALA A 60 2.59 9.40 -16.03
C ALA A 60 3.81 10.32 -16.25
N ILE A 61 4.90 10.12 -15.50
CA ILE A 61 6.15 10.86 -15.69
C ILE A 61 6.71 10.61 -17.09
N THR A 62 6.80 9.34 -17.50
CA THR A 62 7.36 8.96 -18.82
C THR A 62 6.53 9.51 -20.00
N ALA A 63 5.20 9.50 -19.88
CA ALA A 63 4.32 10.07 -20.89
C ALA A 63 4.46 11.60 -21.02
N SER A 64 4.74 12.28 -19.90
CA SER A 64 4.92 13.73 -19.87
C SER A 64 6.25 14.20 -20.48
N ASP A 65 7.28 13.33 -20.47
CA ASP A 65 8.63 13.64 -20.98
C ASP A 65 8.80 13.30 -22.48
N SER A 66 7.78 12.71 -23.11
CA SER A 66 7.79 12.45 -24.55
C SER A 66 7.58 13.76 -25.32
N PRO A 67 8.52 14.17 -26.21
CA PRO A 67 8.37 15.37 -27.00
C PRO A 67 7.15 15.23 -27.91
N ARG A 68 6.19 16.13 -27.74
CA ARG A 68 4.99 16.27 -28.57
C ARG A 68 5.43 16.34 -30.04
N ARG A 69 5.34 15.23 -30.80
CA ARG A 69 5.66 15.23 -32.24
C ARG A 69 4.77 16.29 -32.90
N ALA A 70 5.40 17.33 -33.45
CA ALA A 70 4.71 18.30 -34.27
C ALA A 70 4.09 17.59 -35.49
N PRO A 71 2.88 17.97 -35.93
CA PRO A 71 2.32 17.41 -37.14
C PRO A 71 3.18 17.82 -38.34
N GLU A 72 3.78 16.84 -39.01
CA GLU A 72 4.46 17.04 -40.29
C GLU A 72 3.48 17.64 -41.28
N SER A 73 3.76 18.88 -41.68
CA SER A 73 3.04 19.58 -42.74
C SER A 73 3.34 18.85 -44.05
N ARG A 74 2.32 18.23 -44.64
CA ARG A 74 2.40 17.70 -46.01
C ARG A 74 2.17 18.85 -46.97
N ASP A 75 3.22 19.22 -47.70
CA ASP A 75 3.15 20.01 -48.94
C ASP A 75 2.57 19.17 -50.10
#